data_AF-A0A7C5SCI4-F1
#
_entry.id   AF-A0A7C5SCI4-F1
#
_cell.length_a   1.000
_cell.length_b   1.000
_cell.length_c   1.000
_cell.angle_alpha   90.00
_cell.angle_beta   90.00
_cell.angle_gamma   90.00
#
_symmetry.space_group_name_H-M   'P 1'
#
loop_
_entity.id
_entity.type
_entity.pdbx_description
1 polymer ?
#
loop_
_entity_poly.entity_id
_entity_poly.type
_entity_poly.pdbx_seq_one_letter_code
_entity_poly.pdbx_strand_id
1 'polypeptide(L)'
;MCKLIRRVICLIVLITALFLVLSVLRGGEPFRWFGHKSEEVGREIREKSEKLAEEADKLKETSKTLKKGAEELKKAKEKIKDVIN
;
A
#
# COMPACT_ATOMS: atom_id res chain seq x y z
N MET A 1 -16.68 3.77 -36.29
CA MET A 1 -15.90 4.20 -35.11
C MET A 1 -16.32 5.57 -34.58
N CYS A 2 -16.72 6.54 -35.43
CA CYS A 2 -17.17 7.87 -34.99
C CYS A 2 -18.39 7.87 -34.05
N LYS A 3 -19.28 6.86 -34.15
CA LYS A 3 -20.43 6.71 -33.23
C LYS A 3 -20.02 6.38 -31.80
N LEU A 4 -18.96 5.60 -31.60
CA LEU A 4 -18.42 5.28 -30.27
C LEU A 4 -17.74 6.49 -29.66
N ILE A 5 -16.91 7.20 -30.42
CA ILE A 5 -16.23 8.42 -29.96
C ILE A 5 -17.24 9.51 -29.58
N ARG A 6 -18.27 9.73 -30.41
CA ARG A 6 -19.37 10.65 -30.10
C ARG A 6 -20.14 10.23 -28.85
N ARG A 7 -20.34 8.92 -28.63
CA ARG A 7 -20.96 8.40 -27.39
C ARG A 7 -20.10 8.66 -26.16
N VAL A 8 -18.79 8.44 -26.26
CA VAL A 8 -17.84 8.66 -25.14
C VAL A 8 -17.80 10.13 -24.77
N ILE A 9 -17.68 11.03 -25.75
CA ILE A 9 -17.74 12.49 -25.51
C ILE A 9 -19.08 12.88 -24.89
N CYS A 10 -20.20 12.35 -25.41
CA CYS A 10 -21.51 12.64 -24.85
C CYS A 10 -21.63 12.15 -23.40
N LEU A 11 -21.10 10.96 -23.07
CA LEU A 11 -21.07 10.44 -21.71
C LEU A 11 -20.24 11.32 -20.78
N ILE A 12 -19.06 11.78 -21.22
CA ILE A 12 -18.22 12.68 -20.42
C ILE A 12 -18.97 13.98 -20.12
N VAL A 13 -19.59 14.60 -21.13
CA VAL A 13 -20.40 15.82 -20.95
C VAL A 13 -21.57 15.57 -20.01
N LEU A 14 -22.25 14.43 -20.13
CA LEU A 14 -23.38 14.06 -19.28
C LEU A 14 -22.95 13.89 -17.82
N ILE A 15 -21.81 13.21 -17.57
CA ILE A 15 -21.22 13.06 -16.24
C ILE A 15 -20.86 14.41 -15.65
N THR A 16 -20.21 15.29 -16.42
CA THR A 16 -19.83 16.64 -15.97
C THR A 16 -21.07 17.48 -15.62
N ALA A 17 -22.12 17.42 -16.46
CA ALA A 17 -23.37 18.13 -16.20
C ALA A 17 -24.07 17.59 -14.94
N LEU A 18 -24.12 16.27 -14.77
CA LEU A 18 -24.64 15.62 -13.57
C LEU A 18 -23.85 16.04 -12.33
N PHE A 19 -22.52 16.11 -12.44
CA PHE A 19 -21.64 16.52 -11.37
C PHE A 19 -21.85 17.97 -10.96
N LEU A 20 -22.02 18.87 -11.94
CA LEU A 20 -22.37 20.28 -11.70
C LEU A 20 -23.73 20.41 -11.01
N VAL A 21 -24.75 19.69 -11.50
CA VAL A 21 -26.08 19.70 -10.89
C VAL A 21 -26.01 19.16 -9.46
N LEU A 22 -25.35 18.03 -9.22
CA LEU A 22 -25.17 17.48 -7.87
C LEU A 22 -24.40 18.43 -6.94
N SER A 23 -23.41 19.14 -7.46
CA SER A 23 -22.63 20.13 -6.71
C SER A 23 -23.49 21.32 -6.27
N VAL A 24 -24.38 21.79 -7.14
CA VAL A 24 -25.30 22.90 -6.86
C VAL A 24 -26.48 22.45 -5.97
N LEU A 25 -27.02 21.25 -6.19
CA LEU A 25 -28.22 20.76 -5.49
C LEU A 25 -27.95 20.28 -4.06
N ARG A 26 -26.76 19.71 -3.79
CA ARG A 26 -26.40 19.16 -2.47
C ARG A 26 -25.47 20.05 -1.64
N GLY A 27 -25.20 21.29 -2.07
CA GLY A 27 -24.61 22.34 -1.22
C GLY A 27 -23.28 21.99 -0.54
N GLY A 28 -22.43 21.16 -1.15
CA GLY A 28 -21.10 20.81 -0.62
C GLY A 28 -21.07 19.83 0.58
N GLU A 29 -22.20 19.51 1.21
CA GLU A 29 -22.29 18.48 2.25
C GLU A 29 -21.74 17.10 1.86
N PRO A 30 -22.03 16.54 0.67
CA PRO A 30 -21.49 15.23 0.28
C PRO A 30 -19.97 15.26 0.12
N PHE A 31 -19.37 16.39 -0.26
CA PHE A 31 -17.92 16.55 -0.30
C PHE A 31 -17.31 16.58 1.09
N ARG A 32 -18.01 17.15 2.08
CA ARG A 32 -17.54 17.19 3.47
C ARG A 32 -17.55 15.79 4.11
N TRP A 33 -18.60 15.01 3.87
CA TRP A 33 -18.66 13.61 4.30
C TRP A 33 -17.63 12.74 3.58
N PHE A 34 -17.46 12.92 2.26
CA PHE A 34 -16.45 12.21 1.48
C PHE A 34 -15.03 12.55 1.95
N GLY A 35 -14.74 13.82 2.25
CA GLY A 35 -13.47 14.28 2.81
C GLY A 35 -13.16 13.61 4.14
N HIS A 36 -14.09 13.65 5.10
CA HIS A 36 -13.92 13.00 6.41
C HIS A 36 -13.68 11.50 6.26
N LYS A 37 -14.46 10.84 5.39
CA LYS A 37 -14.31 9.40 5.15
C LYS A 37 -12.98 9.07 4.46
N SER A 38 -12.51 9.93 3.57
CA SER A 38 -11.21 9.78 2.90
C SER A 38 -10.04 10.02 3.86
N GLU A 39 -10.15 10.95 4.79
CA GLU A 39 -9.16 11.17 5.86
C GLU A 39 -9.08 9.98 6.81
N GLU A 40 -10.21 9.43 7.22
CA GLU A 40 -10.29 8.29 8.13
C GLU A 40 -9.66 7.04 7.49
N VAL A 41 -10.01 6.76 6.23
CA VAL A 41 -9.37 5.69 5.44
C VAL A 41 -7.87 5.96 5.26
N GLY A 42 -7.48 7.21 5.02
CA GLY A 42 -6.08 7.59 4.90
C GLY A 42 -5.28 7.33 6.18
N ARG A 43 -5.86 7.60 7.35
CA ARG A 43 -5.24 7.28 8.64
C ARG A 43 -5.10 5.78 8.86
N GLU A 44 -6.15 5.00 8.59
CA GLU A 44 -6.10 3.55 8.78
C GLU A 44 -5.06 2.89 7.85
N ILE A 45 -4.97 3.34 6.60
CA ILE A 45 -3.93 2.89 5.67
C ILE A 45 -2.55 3.24 6.20
N ARG A 46 -2.35 4.46 6.70
CA ARG A 46 -1.06 4.91 7.24
C ARG A 46 -0.62 4.08 8.44
N GLU A 47 -1.50 3.85 9.41
CA GLU A 47 -1.19 3.00 10.57
C GLU A 47 -0.84 1.57 10.15
N LYS A 48 -1.61 0.98 9.22
CA LYS A 48 -1.31 -0.35 8.69
C LYS A 48 0.03 -0.39 7.96
N SER A 49 0.36 0.65 7.19
CA SER A 49 1.64 0.76 6.50
C SER A 49 2.82 0.90 7.47
N GLU A 50 2.68 1.70 8.53
CA GLU A 50 3.71 1.85 9.56
C GLU A 50 3.94 0.54 10.30
N LYS A 51 2.87 -0.18 10.67
CA LYS A 51 2.97 -1.50 11.31
C LYS A 51 3.65 -2.52 10.40
N LEU A 52 3.32 -2.52 9.11
CA LEU A 52 3.93 -3.41 8.13
C LEU A 52 5.43 -3.13 7.96
N ALA A 53 5.82 -1.85 7.98
CA ALA A 53 7.22 -1.45 7.92
C ALA A 53 7.99 -1.93 9.16
N GLU A 54 7.42 -1.78 10.36
CA GLU A 54 8.05 -2.25 11.60
C GLU A 54 8.22 -3.78 11.61
N GLU A 55 7.21 -4.52 11.17
CA GLU A 55 7.32 -5.98 11.02
C GLU A 55 8.39 -6.38 10.00
N ALA A 56 8.49 -5.65 8.89
CA ALA A 56 9.51 -5.90 7.87
C ALA A 56 10.93 -5.66 8.41
N ASP A 57 11.13 -4.62 9.21
CA ASP A 57 12.42 -4.34 9.85
C ASP A 57 12.79 -5.41 10.90
N LYS A 58 11.84 -5.85 11.73
CA LYS A 58 12.05 -6.97 12.67
C LYS A 58 12.45 -8.25 11.94
N LEU A 59 11.81 -8.53 10.80
CA LEU A 59 12.09 -9.72 10.00
C LEU A 59 13.48 -9.65 9.35
N LYS A 60 13.88 -8.46 8.90
CA LYS A 60 15.23 -8.19 8.37
C LYS A 60 16.30 -8.37 9.44
N GLU A 61 16.06 -7.90 10.67
CA GLU A 61 16.98 -8.08 11.79
C GLU A 61 17.11 -9.56 12.17
N THR A 62 15.99 -10.26 12.30
CA THR A 62 15.96 -11.71 12.56
C THR A 62 16.73 -12.48 11.51
N SER A 63 16.55 -12.14 10.22
CA SER A 63 17.27 -12.76 9.11
C SER A 63 18.79 -12.52 9.20
N LYS A 64 19.23 -11.33 9.60
CA LYS A 64 20.66 -11.05 9.83
C LYS A 64 21.23 -11.90 10.96
N THR A 65 20.50 -12.03 12.06
CA THR A 65 20.92 -12.85 13.21
C THR A 65 21.04 -14.33 12.83
N LEU A 66 20.05 -14.85 12.09
CA LEU A 66 20.09 -16.23 11.57
C LEU A 66 21.28 -16.45 10.63
N LYS A 67 21.57 -15.51 9.73
CA LYS A 67 22.76 -15.59 8.86
C LYS A 67 24.06 -15.66 9.66
N LYS A 68 24.20 -14.82 10.70
CA LYS A 68 25.37 -14.86 11.58
C LYS A 68 25.50 -16.20 12.31
N GLY A 69 24.40 -16.72 12.86
CA GLY A 69 24.40 -18.03 13.51
C GLY A 69 24.79 -19.15 12.54
N ALA A 70 24.29 -19.12 11.30
CA ALA A 70 24.64 -20.09 10.28
C ALA A 70 26.13 -20.04 9.89
N GLU A 71 26.72 -18.85 9.78
CA GLU A 71 28.16 -18.67 9.52
C GLU A 71 29.02 -19.23 10.66
N GLU A 72 28.66 -18.96 11.91
CA GLU A 72 29.39 -19.46 13.08
C GLU A 72 29.30 -20.99 13.20
N LEU A 73 28.12 -21.57 12.92
CA LEU A 73 27.95 -23.02 12.84
C LEU A 73 28.79 -23.64 11.71
N LYS A 74 28.89 -22.96 10.56
CA LYS A 74 29.71 -23.42 9.43
C LYS A 74 31.19 -23.44 9.80
N LYS A 75 31.70 -22.38 10.46
CA LYS A 75 33.08 -22.33 10.97
C LYS A 75 33.34 -23.40 12.04
N ALA A 76 32.41 -23.61 12.96
CA ALA A 76 32.53 -24.65 13.97
C ALA A 76 32.61 -26.05 13.34
N LYS A 77 31.77 -26.30 12.32
CA LYS A 77 31.79 -27.55 11.55
C LYS A 77 33.12 -27.75 10.83
N GLU A 78 33.69 -26.71 10.22
CA GLU A 78 35.01 -26.79 9.59
C GLU A 78 36.11 -27.10 10.60
N LYS A 79 36.14 -26.41 11.75
CA LYS A 79 37.12 -26.71 12.81
C LYS A 79 37.02 -28.13 13.34
N ILE A 80 35.81 -28.64 13.54
CA ILE A 80 35.60 -30.03 13.98
C ILE A 80 36.09 -31.01 12.91
N LYS A 81 35.85 -30.71 11.63
CA LYS A 81 36.33 -31.54 10.51
C LYS A 81 37.85 -31.56 10.42
N ASP A 82 38.51 -30.43 10.69
CA ASP A 82 39.97 -30.30 10.73
C ASP A 82 40.61 -31.07 11.90
N VAL A 83 39.92 -31.15 13.05
CA VAL A 83 40.40 -31.90 14.23
C VAL A 83 40.21 -33.42 14.10
N ILE A 84 39.21 -33.85 13.33
CA ILE A 84 38.88 -35.27 13.14
C ILE A 84 39.70 -35.91 12.00
N ASN A 85 40.27 -35.10 11.09
CA ASN A 85 41.07 -35.56 9.95
C ASN A 85 42.57 -35.54 10.26
#